data_AF-A0A1Y2T4E7-F1
#
_entry.id   AF-A0A1Y2T4E7-F1
#
_cell.length_a   1.000
_cell.length_b   1.000
_cell.length_c   1.000
_cell.angle_alpha   90.00
_cell.angle_beta   90.00
_cell.angle_gamma   90.00
#
_symmetry.space_group_name_H-M   'P 1'
#
loop_
_entity.id
_entity.type
_entity.pdbx_description
1 polymer ?
#
loop_
_entity_poly.entity_id
_entity_poly.type
_entity_poly.pdbx_seq_one_letter_code
_entity_poly.pdbx_strand_id
1 'polypeptide(L)'
;TLYGFLTPAEYELFELLLRVDGIGPKVALAVLSTTDPESFRRAVAFEDLDAICRVPGIGRKTAKRLVLELKDKIGALPAAAPAPSGLGGAAAPGGDAWAEAFEALCALGYSRSEAAAALARVREEAGEALPVETLVRLALKQLYRG
;
A
#
# COMPACT_ATOMS: atom_id res chain seq x y z
N THR A 1 -10.84 -22.61 13.18
CA THR A 1 -10.94 -22.46 11.72
C THR A 1 -9.58 -22.02 11.20
N LEU A 2 -9.17 -22.50 10.02
CA LEU A 2 -7.95 -22.02 9.37
C LEU A 2 -8.34 -21.02 8.28
N TYR A 3 -7.59 -19.92 8.16
CA TYR A 3 -7.75 -18.92 7.10
C TYR A 3 -6.42 -18.80 6.34
N GLY A 4 -6.49 -18.81 5.01
CA GLY A 4 -5.33 -18.68 4.13
C GLY A 4 -5.35 -17.35 3.38
N PHE A 5 -4.17 -16.80 3.13
CA PHE A 5 -3.96 -15.53 2.45
C PHE A 5 -2.90 -15.71 1.36
N LEU A 6 -3.04 -15.00 0.25
CA LEU A 6 -2.10 -15.10 -0.85
C LEU A 6 -0.84 -14.28 -0.57
N THR A 7 -1.01 -13.16 0.14
CA THR A 7 0.08 -12.22 0.46
C THR A 7 0.16 -11.92 1.96
N PRO A 8 1.35 -11.56 2.48
CA PRO A 8 1.48 -11.13 3.87
C PRO A 8 0.68 -9.86 4.16
N ALA A 9 0.52 -8.97 3.18
CA ALA A 9 -0.29 -7.75 3.30
C ALA A 9 -1.77 -8.05 3.58
N GLU A 10 -2.33 -9.08 2.92
CA GLU A 10 -3.69 -9.56 3.21
C GLU A 10 -3.81 -10.13 4.63
N TYR A 11 -2.81 -10.90 5.07
CA TYR A 11 -2.79 -11.46 6.43
C TYR A 11 -2.74 -10.35 7.49
N GLU A 12 -1.87 -9.36 7.32
CA GLU A 12 -1.74 -8.23 8.25
C GLU A 12 -3.03 -7.41 8.29
N LEU A 13 -3.65 -7.15 7.13
CA LEU A 13 -4.92 -6.45 7.07
C LEU A 13 -6.03 -7.26 7.74
N PHE A 14 -6.06 -8.59 7.55
CA PHE A 14 -7.02 -9.46 8.21
C PHE A 14 -6.89 -9.41 9.73
N GLU A 15 -5.68 -9.56 10.27
CA GLU A 15 -5.43 -9.43 11.71
C GLU A 15 -5.83 -8.05 12.24
N LEU A 16 -5.50 -7.00 11.49
CA LEU A 16 -5.85 -5.64 11.87
C LEU A 16 -7.36 -5.43 11.93
N LEU A 17 -8.10 -5.98 10.96
CA LEU A 17 -9.56 -5.93 10.92
C LEU A 17 -10.19 -6.67 12.09
N LEU A 18 -9.65 -7.82 12.50
CA LEU A 18 -10.16 -8.58 13.63
C LEU A 18 -10.00 -7.88 14.98
N ARG A 19 -9.10 -6.89 15.08
CA ARG A 19 -8.95 -6.08 16.29
C ARG A 19 -10.04 -5.02 16.44
N VAL A 20 -10.86 -4.79 15.40
CA VAL A 20 -11.96 -3.83 15.44
C VAL A 20 -13.20 -4.50 16.01
N ASP A 21 -13.77 -3.88 17.04
CA ASP A 21 -14.96 -4.40 17.69
C ASP A 21 -16.16 -4.45 16.73
N GLY A 22 -16.73 -5.64 16.58
CA GLY A 22 -17.86 -5.89 15.67
C GLY A 22 -17.44 -6.36 14.27
N ILE A 23 -16.14 -6.52 14.01
CA ILE A 23 -15.65 -7.20 12.81
C ILE A 23 -15.25 -8.63 13.19
N GLY A 24 -16.01 -9.59 12.68
CA GLY A 24 -15.69 -11.01 12.78
C GLY A 24 -14.89 -11.53 11.59
N PRO A 25 -14.34 -12.77 11.68
CA PRO A 25 -13.55 -13.39 10.62
C PRO A 25 -14.24 -13.42 9.26
N LYS A 26 -15.56 -13.65 9.25
CA LYS A 26 -16.37 -13.70 8.03
C LYS A 26 -16.43 -12.33 7.32
N VAL A 27 -16.53 -11.26 8.09
CA VAL A 27 -16.58 -9.89 7.56
C VAL A 27 -15.19 -9.45 7.11
N ALA A 28 -14.15 -9.77 7.88
CA ALA A 28 -12.77 -9.47 7.50
C ALA A 28 -12.37 -10.17 6.18
N LEU A 29 -12.78 -11.43 5.98
CA LEU A 29 -12.61 -12.10 4.69
C LEU A 29 -13.40 -11.44 3.56
N ALA A 30 -14.63 -11.00 3.83
CA ALA A 30 -15.43 -10.30 2.84
C ALA A 30 -14.73 -9.01 2.37
N VAL A 31 -14.12 -8.25 3.29
CA VAL A 31 -13.32 -7.05 2.94
C VAL A 31 -12.22 -7.40 1.94
N LEU A 32 -11.41 -8.41 2.25
CA LEU A 32 -10.30 -8.86 1.41
C LEU A 32 -10.76 -9.45 0.06
N SER A 33 -12.01 -9.91 -0.02
CA SER A 33 -12.60 -10.45 -1.24
C SER A 33 -13.20 -9.37 -2.15
N THR A 34 -13.60 -8.23 -1.58
CA THR A 34 -14.26 -7.15 -2.34
C THR A 34 -13.32 -6.04 -2.78
N THR A 35 -12.23 -5.83 -2.04
CA THR A 35 -11.33 -4.69 -2.24
C THR A 35 -9.89 -5.12 -1.97
N ASP A 36 -8.96 -4.65 -2.78
CA ASP A 36 -7.54 -4.87 -2.53
C ASP A 36 -7.07 -4.15 -1.24
N PRO A 37 -6.05 -4.68 -0.54
CA PRO A 37 -5.59 -4.11 0.73
C PRO A 37 -5.23 -2.61 0.67
N GLU A 38 -4.65 -2.17 -0.44
CA GLU A 38 -4.23 -0.78 -0.65
C GLU A 38 -5.41 0.17 -0.88
N SER A 39 -6.39 -0.23 -1.69
CA SER A 39 -7.64 0.51 -1.86
C SER A 39 -8.43 0.58 -0.57
N PHE A 40 -8.43 -0.48 0.25
CA PHE A 40 -9.07 -0.45 1.56
C PHE A 40 -8.36 0.53 2.51
N ARG A 41 -7.02 0.49 2.57
CA ARG A 41 -6.23 1.46 3.35
C ARG A 41 -6.52 2.90 2.93
N ARG A 42 -6.59 3.16 1.61
CA ARG A 42 -6.98 4.48 1.07
C ARG A 42 -8.40 4.87 1.48
N ALA A 43 -9.37 3.97 1.35
CA ALA A 43 -10.75 4.24 1.75
C ALA A 43 -10.84 4.62 3.24
N VAL A 44 -10.05 3.97 4.11
CA VAL A 44 -9.96 4.35 5.53
C VAL A 44 -9.28 5.71 5.71
N ALA A 45 -8.18 5.98 5.02
CA ALA A 45 -7.44 7.23 5.13
C ALA A 45 -8.26 8.46 4.68
N PHE A 46 -9.05 8.32 3.61
CA PHE A 46 -9.94 9.35 3.07
C PHE A 46 -11.33 9.38 3.71
N GLU A 47 -11.58 8.54 4.73
CA GLU A 47 -12.89 8.40 5.38
C GLU A 47 -14.03 8.10 4.41
N ASP A 48 -13.75 7.33 3.34
CA ASP A 48 -14.75 6.91 2.37
C ASP A 48 -15.63 5.79 2.94
N LEU A 49 -16.63 6.22 3.71
CA LEU A 49 -17.60 5.34 4.37
C LEU A 49 -18.44 4.57 3.35
N ASP A 50 -18.72 5.13 2.17
CA ASP A 50 -19.56 4.49 1.16
C ASP A 50 -18.81 3.32 0.51
N ALA A 51 -17.51 3.47 0.23
CA ALA A 51 -16.67 2.37 -0.21
C ALA A 51 -16.61 1.23 0.82
N ILE A 52 -16.49 1.56 2.11
CA ILE A 52 -16.43 0.57 3.20
C ILE A 52 -17.79 -0.13 3.42
N CYS A 53 -18.91 0.59 3.27
CA CYS A 53 -20.25 0.03 3.41
C CYS A 53 -20.66 -0.91 2.26
N ARG A 54 -19.94 -0.91 1.13
CA ARG A 54 -20.19 -1.87 0.04
C ARG A 54 -19.84 -3.31 0.41
N VAL A 55 -19.00 -3.50 1.44
CA VAL A 55 -18.62 -4.82 1.91
C VAL A 55 -19.81 -5.50 2.60
N PRO A 56 -20.19 -6.72 2.20
CA PRO A 56 -21.32 -7.42 2.81
C PRO A 56 -21.04 -7.70 4.29
N GLY A 57 -21.93 -7.23 5.15
CA GLY A 57 -21.79 -7.34 6.61
C GLY A 57 -21.22 -6.10 7.30
N ILE A 58 -20.83 -5.06 6.55
CA ILE A 58 -20.43 -3.76 7.12
C ILE A 58 -21.55 -2.74 6.93
N GLY A 59 -22.22 -2.41 8.04
CA GLY A 59 -23.20 -1.32 8.08
C GLY A 59 -22.56 0.04 8.36
N ARG A 60 -23.33 1.13 8.16
CA ARG A 60 -22.87 2.52 8.34
C ARG A 60 -22.30 2.82 9.74
N LYS A 61 -22.84 2.18 10.78
CA LYS A 61 -22.34 2.31 12.16
C LYS A 61 -20.97 1.63 12.34
N THR A 62 -20.84 0.42 11.82
CA THR A 62 -19.59 -0.35 11.84
C THR A 62 -18.52 0.30 10.99
N ALA A 63 -18.86 0.82 9.80
CA ALA A 63 -17.95 1.54 8.91
C ALA A 63 -17.34 2.77 9.61
N LYS A 64 -18.16 3.59 10.28
CA LYS A 64 -17.67 4.76 11.03
C LYS A 64 -16.71 4.37 12.15
N ARG A 65 -17.04 3.31 12.90
CA ARG A 65 -16.20 2.81 13.98
C ARG A 65 -14.87 2.25 13.46
N LEU A 66 -14.95 1.48 12.37
CA LEU A 66 -13.79 0.94 11.66
C LEU A 66 -12.86 2.06 11.21
N VAL A 67 -13.38 3.08 10.54
CA VAL A 67 -12.56 4.22 10.10
C VAL A 67 -11.89 4.90 11.28
N LEU A 68 -12.62 5.18 12.36
CA LEU A 68 -12.06 5.83 13.54
C LEU A 68 -10.93 5.00 14.17
N GLU A 69 -11.17 3.71 14.43
CA GLU A 69 -10.19 2.84 15.10
C GLU A 69 -8.98 2.49 14.23
N LEU A 70 -9.16 2.44 12.91
CA LEU A 70 -8.09 2.10 11.98
C LEU A 70 -7.33 3.32 11.49
N LYS A 71 -7.92 4.51 11.40
CA LYS A 71 -7.22 5.73 11.01
C LYS A 71 -6.06 6.05 11.97
N ASP A 72 -6.26 5.83 13.26
CA ASP A 72 -5.21 5.98 14.28
C ASP A 72 -4.09 4.94 14.15
N LYS A 73 -4.38 3.77 13.58
CA LYS A 73 -3.44 2.63 13.46
C LYS A 73 -2.74 2.54 12.11
N ILE A 74 -3.40 2.96 11.03
CA ILE A 74 -2.89 2.90 9.66
C ILE A 74 -1.78 3.94 9.42
N GLY A 75 -1.74 5.03 10.20
CA GLY A 75 -0.59 5.94 10.21
C GLY A 75 0.72 5.31 10.69
N ALA A 76 0.67 4.13 11.33
CA ALA A 76 1.82 3.41 11.87
C ALA A 76 2.22 2.15 11.07
N LEU A 77 1.41 1.72 10.08
CA LEU A 77 1.75 0.55 9.28
C LEU A 77 2.50 0.99 8.02
N PRO A 78 3.71 0.48 7.76
CA PRO A 78 4.33 0.67 6.45
C PRO A 78 3.37 0.13 5.38
N ALA A 79 3.14 0.91 4.32
CA ALA A 79 2.58 0.37 3.09
C ALA A 79 3.38 -0.88 2.75
N ALA A 80 2.72 -2.04 2.81
CA ALA A 80 3.37 -3.30 2.58
C ALA A 80 3.82 -3.29 1.11
N ALA A 81 5.14 -3.29 0.91
CA ALA A 81 5.73 -3.36 -0.41
C ALA A 81 5.03 -4.46 -1.22
N PRO A 82 4.66 -4.21 -2.49
CA PRO A 82 4.07 -5.24 -3.32
C PRO A 82 5.04 -6.41 -3.36
N ALA A 83 4.55 -7.58 -2.94
CA ALA A 83 5.28 -8.82 -3.11
C ALA A 83 5.63 -8.98 -4.61
N PRO A 84 6.83 -9.46 -4.96
CA PRO A 84 7.26 -9.56 -6.34
C PRO A 84 6.43 -10.64 -7.03
N SER A 85 5.35 -10.22 -7.68
CA SER A 85 4.64 -11.07 -8.63
C SER A 85 5.55 -11.18 -9.85
N GLY A 86 6.23 -12.32 -9.93
CA GLY A 86 7.11 -12.65 -11.03
C GLY A 86 6.38 -12.63 -12.36
N LEU A 87 7.08 -12.09 -13.36
CA LEU A 87 7.00 -12.41 -14.78
C LEU A 87 5.69 -12.06 -15.50
N GLY A 88 5.75 -10.93 -16.22
CA GLY A 88 5.18 -10.83 -17.55
C GLY A 88 3.87 -10.06 -17.66
N GLY A 89 4.00 -8.80 -18.09
CA GLY A 89 3.05 -8.16 -19.00
C GLY A 89 1.65 -7.85 -18.45
N ALA A 90 1.47 -6.62 -17.96
CA ALA A 90 0.48 -5.69 -18.49
C ALA A 90 0.58 -4.37 -17.70
N ALA A 91 0.84 -3.29 -18.43
CA ALA A 91 0.78 -1.94 -17.91
C ALA A 91 -0.62 -1.67 -17.34
N ALA A 92 -0.69 -1.27 -16.07
CA ALA A 92 -1.76 -0.42 -15.58
C ALA A 92 -1.29 1.04 -15.72
N PRO A 93 -2.01 1.91 -16.45
CA PRO A 93 -1.65 3.32 -16.52
C PRO A 93 -2.14 3.98 -15.23
N GLY A 94 -1.25 4.31 -14.30
CA GLY A 94 -1.62 5.08 -13.11
C GLY A 94 -0.84 4.81 -11.82
N GLY A 95 0.20 3.98 -11.85
CA GLY A 95 1.20 3.95 -10.76
C GLY A 95 2.07 5.19 -10.86
N ASP A 96 2.26 5.90 -9.75
CA ASP A 96 3.22 7.00 -9.69
C ASP A 96 4.62 6.41 -9.92
N ALA A 97 5.25 6.69 -11.06
CA ALA A 97 6.55 6.13 -11.44
C ALA A 97 7.63 6.39 -10.37
N TRP A 98 7.44 7.45 -9.57
CA TRP A 98 8.26 7.78 -8.42
C TRP A 98 8.09 6.79 -7.26
N ALA A 99 6.87 6.34 -6.99
CA ALA A 99 6.58 5.35 -5.96
C ALA A 99 7.17 3.98 -6.35
N GLU A 100 7.02 3.56 -7.61
CA GLU A 100 7.61 2.32 -8.12
C GLU A 100 9.14 2.35 -8.04
N ALA A 101 9.76 3.49 -8.36
CA ALA A 101 11.21 3.67 -8.23
C ALA A 101 11.68 3.63 -6.76
N PHE A 102 10.89 4.19 -5.83
CA PHE A 102 11.19 4.18 -4.39
C PHE A 102 11.17 2.76 -3.83
N GLU A 103 10.17 1.97 -4.19
CA GLU A 103 10.05 0.58 -3.75
C GLU A 103 11.17 -0.28 -4.33
N ALA A 104 11.54 -0.07 -5.61
CA ALA A 104 12.66 -0.76 -6.22
C ALA A 104 13.99 -0.48 -5.49
N LEU A 105 14.24 0.77 -5.08
CA LEU A 105 15.43 1.13 -4.29
C LEU A 105 15.43 0.47 -2.90
N CYS A 106 14.28 0.41 -2.24
CA CYS A 106 14.14 -0.28 -0.96
C CYS A 106 14.37 -1.80 -1.11
N ALA A 107 13.86 -2.42 -2.19
CA ALA A 107 14.06 -3.83 -2.49
C ALA A 107 15.53 -4.19 -2.80
N LEU A 108 16.31 -3.22 -3.30
CA LEU A 108 17.77 -3.34 -3.49
C LEU A 108 18.57 -3.25 -2.18
N GLY A 109 17.91 -2.99 -1.04
CA GLY A 109 18.53 -2.96 0.28
C GLY A 109 18.90 -1.57 0.79
N TYR A 110 18.52 -0.49 0.09
CA TYR A 110 18.73 0.87 0.57
C TYR A 110 17.70 1.25 1.64
N SER A 111 18.10 2.07 2.60
CA SER A 111 17.18 2.57 3.62
C SER A 111 16.15 3.53 3.00
N ARG A 112 14.97 3.64 3.63
CA ARG A 112 13.91 4.56 3.18
C ARG A 112 14.39 6.01 3.08
N SER A 113 15.24 6.43 4.01
CA SER A 113 15.86 7.75 4.01
C SER A 113 16.77 7.98 2.80
N GLU A 114 17.58 6.99 2.44
CA GLU A 114 18.50 7.07 1.29
C GLU A 114 17.73 7.06 -0.03
N ALA A 115 16.73 6.16 -0.16
CA ALA A 115 15.89 6.08 -1.34
C ALA A 115 15.11 7.38 -1.59
N ALA A 116 14.53 7.97 -0.53
CA ALA A 116 13.81 9.24 -0.62
C ALA A 116 14.74 10.41 -1.01
N ALA A 117 15.92 10.50 -0.38
CA ALA A 117 16.88 11.56 -0.66
C ALA A 117 17.43 11.47 -2.10
N ALA A 118 17.69 10.26 -2.60
CA ALA A 118 18.15 10.05 -3.97
C ALA A 118 17.09 10.47 -4.99
N LEU A 119 15.84 10.05 -4.81
CA LEU A 119 14.75 10.40 -5.73
C LEU A 119 14.40 11.89 -5.68
N ALA A 120 14.50 12.55 -4.52
CA ALA A 120 14.32 14.00 -4.43
C ALA A 120 15.33 14.76 -5.29
N ARG A 121 16.61 14.35 -5.27
CA ARG A 121 17.66 14.95 -6.13
C ARG A 121 17.39 14.69 -7.61
N VAL A 122 16.94 13.48 -7.97
CA VAL A 122 16.57 13.15 -9.36
C VAL A 122 15.38 13.99 -9.83
N ARG A 123 14.42 14.28 -8.95
CA ARG A 123 13.26 15.13 -9.25
C ARG A 123 13.67 16.57 -9.56
N GLU A 124 14.64 17.09 -8.82
CA GLU A 124 15.21 18.42 -9.06
C GLU A 124 16.03 18.49 -10.35
N GLU A 125 16.76 17.42 -10.71
CA GLU A 125 17.62 17.41 -11.89
C GLU A 125 16.90 17.10 -13.22
N ALA A 126 15.86 16.27 -13.20
CA ALA A 126 15.39 15.59 -14.42
C ALA A 126 13.94 15.87 -14.85
N GLY A 127 13.12 16.55 -14.03
CA GLY A 127 11.76 16.96 -14.41
C GLY A 127 10.70 15.84 -14.47
N GLU A 128 9.42 16.23 -14.43
CA GLU A 128 8.25 15.35 -14.22
C GLU A 128 7.84 14.58 -15.48
N ALA A 129 8.46 13.42 -15.73
CA ALA A 129 7.87 12.21 -16.35
C ALA A 129 8.96 11.32 -16.94
N LEU A 130 9.76 10.69 -16.07
CA LEU A 130 10.71 9.67 -16.50
C LEU A 130 10.13 8.27 -16.25
N PRO A 131 10.47 7.29 -17.12
CA PRO A 131 10.11 5.91 -16.86
C PRO A 131 10.85 5.40 -15.61
N VAL A 132 10.23 4.46 -14.89
CA VAL A 132 10.71 3.90 -13.61
C VAL A 132 12.16 3.42 -13.70
N GLU A 133 12.53 2.72 -14.77
CA GLU A 133 13.90 2.24 -14.98
C GLU A 133 14.93 3.37 -15.00
N THR A 134 14.58 4.52 -15.59
CA THR A 134 15.45 5.69 -15.66
C THR A 134 15.55 6.37 -14.30
N LEU A 135 14.43 6.44 -13.56
CA LEU A 135 14.42 6.96 -12.18
C LEU A 135 15.32 6.14 -11.25
N VAL A 136 15.21 4.81 -11.29
CA VAL A 136 16.05 3.91 -10.48
C VAL A 136 17.53 4.07 -10.83
N ARG A 137 17.87 4.12 -12.14
CA ARG A 137 19.26 4.29 -12.59
C ARG A 137 19.85 5.62 -12.13
N LEU A 138 19.08 6.71 -12.22
CA LEU A 138 19.53 8.03 -11.78
C LEU A 138 19.66 8.11 -10.25
N ALA A 139 18.74 7.52 -9.49
CA ALA A 139 18.83 7.48 -8.04
C ALA A 139 20.04 6.67 -7.55
N LEU A 140 20.33 5.51 -8.16
CA LEU A 140 21.54 4.75 -7.88
C LEU A 140 22.80 5.57 -8.18
N LYS A 141 22.82 6.31 -9.30
CA LYS A 141 23.94 7.20 -9.63
C LYS A 141 24.15 8.29 -8.57
N GLN A 142 23.08 8.81 -7.96
CA GLN A 142 23.16 9.79 -6.88
C GLN A 142 23.70 9.17 -5.57
N LEU A 143 23.28 7.94 -5.25
CA LEU A 143 23.74 7.21 -4.06
C LEU A 143 25.22 6.82 -4.13
N TYR A 144 25.75 6.53 -5.32
CA TYR A 144 27.18 6.27 -5.52
C TYR A 144 28.05 7.53 -5.53
N ARG A 145 27.44 8.72 -5.60
CA ARG A 145 28.15 10.00 -5.70
C ARG A 145 28.26 10.76 -4.38
N GLY A 146 27.63 10.26 -3.32
CA GLY A 146 27.70 10.80 -1.96
C GLY A 146 28.25 9.79 -0.99
#